data_AF-A0A5C7B0E7-F1
#
_entry.id   AF-A0A5C7B0E7-F1
#
_cell.length_a   1.000
_cell.length_b   1.000
_cell.length_c   1.000
_cell.angle_alpha   90.00
_cell.angle_beta   90.00
_cell.angle_gamma   90.00
#
_symmetry.space_group_name_H-M   'P 1'
#
loop_
_entity.id
_entity.type
_entity.pdbx_description
1 polymer ?
#
loop_
_entity_poly.entity_id
_entity_poly.type
_entity_poly.pdbx_seq_one_letter_code
_entity_poly.pdbx_strand_id
1 'polypeptide(L)'
;MGNNEQLERFFDQMKKQDEQLEIPAFPEVKTRKFSFWIPAGIAASMAFAFLFIQKPEPIEPVSPEVVIITLQEDENQNQHFTIEESTFLETWESPTASLLTEY
;
A
#
# COMPACT_ATOMS: atom_id res chain seq x y z
N MET A 1 -68.30 35.37 -20.70
CA MET A 1 -68.18 34.17 -21.55
C MET A 1 -66.96 34.17 -22.50
N GLY A 2 -66.50 35.29 -23.07
CA GLY A 2 -65.51 35.25 -24.18
C GLY A 2 -64.04 34.87 -23.88
N ASN A 3 -63.61 34.80 -22.62
CA ASN A 3 -62.19 34.52 -22.30
C ASN A 3 -61.87 33.01 -22.35
N ASN A 4 -62.83 32.16 -21.94
CA ASN A 4 -62.64 30.71 -21.91
C ASN A 4 -62.60 30.11 -23.33
N GLU A 5 -63.44 30.59 -24.24
CA GLU A 5 -63.47 30.13 -25.64
C GLU A 5 -62.22 30.53 -26.44
N GLN A 6 -61.53 31.59 -26.02
CA GLN A 6 -60.25 32.00 -26.61
C GLN A 6 -59.11 31.12 -26.07
N LEU A 7 -59.14 30.82 -24.78
CA LEU A 7 -58.20 29.90 -24.13
C LEU A 7 -58.30 28.48 -24.70
N GLU A 8 -59.51 27.95 -24.88
CA GLU A 8 -59.72 26.62 -25.47
C GLU A 8 -59.16 26.55 -26.90
N ARG A 9 -59.43 27.56 -27.73
CA ARG A 9 -58.87 27.64 -29.09
C ARG A 9 -57.35 27.74 -29.12
N PHE A 10 -56.76 28.45 -28.15
CA PHE A 10 -55.31 28.54 -28.01
C PHE A 10 -54.69 27.17 -27.71
N PHE A 11 -55.25 26.42 -26.76
CA PHE A 11 -54.75 25.08 -26.44
C PHE A 11 -55.01 24.05 -27.55
N ASP A 12 -56.13 24.15 -28.27
CA ASP A 12 -56.39 23.30 -29.44
C ASP A 12 -55.39 23.53 -30.57
N GLN A 13 -54.98 24.78 -30.80
CA GLN A 13 -53.95 25.11 -31.78
C GLN A 13 -52.58 24.59 -31.35
N MET A 14 -52.22 24.78 -30.08
CA MET A 14 -50.96 24.28 -29.52
C MET A 14 -50.87 22.76 -29.63
N LYS A 15 -51.94 22.04 -29.29
CA LYS A 15 -51.98 20.58 -29.38
C LYS A 15 -51.82 20.07 -30.81
N LYS A 16 -52.46 20.73 -31.78
CA LYS A 16 -52.30 20.39 -33.22
C LYS A 16 -50.87 20.60 -33.73
N GLN A 17 -50.15 21.58 -33.17
CA GLN A 17 -48.75 21.81 -33.51
C GLN A 17 -47.86 20.75 -32.88
N ASP A 18 -48.14 20.36 -31.63
CA ASP A 18 -47.38 19.34 -30.91
C ASP A 18 -47.53 17.94 -31.54
N GLU A 19 -48.73 17.61 -32.05
CA GLU A 19 -48.99 16.36 -32.78
C GLU A 19 -48.19 16.22 -34.09
N GLN A 20 -47.71 17.34 -34.65
CA GLN A 20 -46.88 17.35 -35.87
C GLN A 20 -45.38 17.26 -35.56
N LEU A 21 -44.98 17.38 -34.29
CA LEU A 21 -43.58 17.27 -33.90
C LEU A 21 -43.19 15.80 -33.80
N GLU A 22 -42.21 15.38 -34.59
CA GLU A 22 -41.61 14.06 -34.44
C GLU A 22 -40.82 14.02 -33.12
N ILE A 23 -41.17 13.07 -32.24
CA ILE A 23 -40.43 12.84 -31.01
C ILE A 23 -39.05 12.30 -31.38
N PRO A 24 -37.94 12.98 -31.03
CA PRO A 24 -36.61 12.51 -31.38
C PRO A 24 -36.32 11.19 -30.67
N ALA A 25 -35.87 10.19 -31.42
CA ALA A 25 -35.41 8.94 -30.84
C ALA A 25 -34.15 9.19 -30.00
N PHE A 26 -34.08 8.55 -28.83
CA PHE A 26 -32.85 8.55 -28.05
C PHE A 26 -31.72 7.91 -28.85
N PRO A 27 -30.51 8.51 -28.86
CA PRO A 27 -29.38 7.93 -29.56
C PRO A 27 -28.97 6.61 -28.90
N GLU A 28 -28.89 5.54 -29.68
CA GLU A 28 -28.37 4.27 -29.20
C GLU A 28 -26.89 4.41 -28.82
N VAL A 29 -26.57 4.12 -27.55
CA VAL A 29 -25.18 4.07 -27.09
C VAL A 29 -24.53 2.77 -27.56
N LYS A 30 -23.52 2.88 -28.44
CA LYS A 30 -22.72 1.71 -28.83
C LYS A 30 -21.80 1.30 -27.68
N THR A 31 -22.25 0.35 -26.85
CA THR A 31 -21.37 -0.29 -25.88
C THR A 31 -20.38 -1.18 -26.62
N ARG A 32 -19.10 -0.78 -26.65
CA ARG A 32 -18.03 -1.63 -27.20
C ARG A 32 -17.91 -2.88 -26.32
N LYS A 33 -18.29 -4.04 -26.85
CA LYS A 33 -18.03 -5.32 -26.17
C LYS A 33 -16.52 -5.49 -26.10
N PHE A 34 -15.96 -5.46 -24.90
CA PHE A 34 -14.55 -5.79 -24.70
C PHE A 34 -14.34 -7.25 -25.14
N SER A 35 -13.42 -7.45 -26.08
CA SER A 35 -13.08 -8.79 -26.53
C SER A 35 -12.42 -9.57 -25.38
N PHE A 36 -12.74 -10.85 -25.24
CA PHE A 36 -12.21 -11.74 -24.19
C PHE A 36 -10.67 -11.83 -24.18
N TRP A 37 -10.03 -11.35 -25.25
CA TRP A 37 -8.59 -11.25 -25.39
C TRP A 37 -7.92 -10.32 -24.37
N ILE A 38 -8.59 -9.27 -23.90
CA ILE A 38 -8.00 -8.35 -22.91
C ILE A 38 -7.84 -9.04 -21.55
N PRO A 39 -8.90 -9.65 -20.96
CA PRO A 39 -8.74 -10.45 -19.74
C PRO A 39 -7.74 -11.60 -19.91
N ALA A 40 -7.75 -12.28 -21.05
CA ALA A 40 -6.84 -13.39 -21.33
C ALA A 40 -5.36 -12.93 -21.37
N GLY A 41 -5.08 -11.77 -21.99
CA GLY A 41 -3.73 -11.20 -22.04
C GLY A 41 -3.21 -10.82 -20.64
N ILE A 42 -4.07 -10.24 -19.79
CA ILE A 42 -3.70 -9.88 -18.41
C ILE A 42 -3.33 -11.14 -17.61
N ALA A 43 -4.15 -12.19 -17.68
CA ALA A 43 -3.88 -13.44 -16.97
C ALA A 43 -2.57 -14.11 -17.44
N ALA A 44 -2.32 -14.13 -18.75
CA ALA A 44 -1.07 -14.65 -19.30
C ALA A 44 0.15 -13.85 -18.84
N SER A 45 0.03 -12.52 -18.80
CA SER A 45 1.08 -11.62 -18.30
C SER A 45 1.43 -11.92 -16.85
N MET A 46 0.42 -12.09 -16.00
CA MET A 46 0.61 -12.40 -14.58
C MET A 46 1.23 -13.79 -14.37
N ALA A 47 0.78 -14.78 -15.13
CA ALA A 47 1.35 -16.14 -15.08
C ALA A 47 2.83 -16.14 -15.51
N PHE A 48 3.19 -15.33 -16.50
CA PHE A 48 4.58 -15.19 -16.94
C PHE A 48 5.44 -14.48 -15.89
N ALA A 49 4.93 -13.42 -15.26
CA ALA A 49 5.62 -12.71 -14.19
C ALA A 49 5.90 -13.63 -12.98
N PHE A 50 4.99 -14.56 -12.68
CA PHE A 50 5.17 -15.53 -11.59
C PHE A 50 6.41 -16.41 -11.76
N LEU A 51 6.82 -16.71 -13.00
CA LEU A 51 8.03 -17.51 -13.28
C LEU A 51 9.33 -16.81 -12.87
N PHE A 52 9.31 -15.49 -12.67
CA PHE A 52 10.48 -14.69 -12.28
C PHE A 52 10.51 -14.33 -10.79
N ILE A 53 9.52 -14.78 -10.01
CA ILE A 53 9.53 -14.57 -8.56
C ILE A 53 10.59 -15.49 -7.96
N GLN A 54 11.72 -14.91 -7.56
CA GLN A 54 12.74 -15.59 -6.78
C GLN A 54 12.40 -15.49 -5.29
N LYS A 55 12.61 -16.59 -4.56
CA LYS A 55 12.55 -16.55 -3.09
C LYS A 55 13.69 -15.65 -2.61
N PRO A 56 13.43 -14.62 -1.78
CA PRO A 56 14.51 -13.84 -1.21
C PRO A 56 15.45 -14.77 -0.45
N GLU A 57 16.75 -14.65 -0.71
CA GLU A 57 17.74 -15.40 0.05
C GLU A 57 17.59 -15.05 1.54
N PRO A 58 17.57 -16.04 2.44
CA PRO A 58 17.64 -15.78 3.86
C PRO A 58 18.93 -15.00 4.13
N ILE A 59 18.81 -13.79 4.65
CA ILE A 59 19.97 -13.03 5.13
C ILE A 59 20.45 -13.78 6.38
N GLU A 60 21.61 -14.43 6.30
CA GLU A 60 22.25 -14.94 7.52
C GLU A 60 22.52 -13.75 8.44
N PRO A 61 22.14 -13.82 9.72
CA PRO A 61 22.48 -12.77 10.66
C PRO A 61 24.01 -12.70 10.74
N VAL A 62 24.58 -11.61 10.23
CA VAL A 62 26.00 -11.30 10.42
C VAL A 62 26.21 -11.23 11.93
N SER A 63 27.10 -12.08 12.45
CA SER A 63 27.49 -12.01 13.86
C SER A 63 28.01 -10.61 14.13
N PRO A 64 27.42 -9.85 15.08
CA PRO A 64 27.92 -8.52 15.38
C PRO A 64 29.37 -8.64 15.84
N GLU A 65 30.25 -7.88 15.21
CA GLU A 65 31.62 -7.70 15.67
C GLU A 65 31.56 -6.90 16.97
N VAL A 66 31.99 -7.50 18.08
CA VAL A 66 31.95 -6.89 19.41
C VAL A 66 33.37 -6.55 19.84
N VAL A 67 33.58 -5.29 20.21
CA VAL A 67 34.83 -4.82 20.82
C VAL A 67 34.65 -4.81 22.34
N ILE A 68 35.43 -5.61 23.04
CA ILE A 68 35.44 -5.70 24.49
C ILE A 68 36.59 -4.85 25.02
N ILE A 69 36.29 -3.84 25.84
CA ILE A 69 37.29 -2.97 26.49
C ILE A 69 37.26 -3.27 27.99
N THR A 70 38.35 -3.81 28.52
CA THR A 70 38.48 -4.11 29.96
C THR A 70 39.57 -3.27 30.61
N LEU A 71 39.37 -2.92 31.88
CA LEU A 71 40.38 -2.29 32.73
C LEU A 71 40.91 -3.37 33.69
N GLN A 72 42.20 -3.68 33.61
CA GLN A 72 42.85 -4.67 34.45
C GLN A 72 43.96 -4.01 35.29
N GLU A 73 44.07 -4.41 36.55
CA GLU A 73 45.14 -3.97 37.44
C GLU A 73 46.27 -5.01 37.42
N ASP A 74 47.51 -4.55 37.22
CA ASP A 74 48.69 -5.42 37.23
C ASP A 74 49.20 -5.71 38.66
N GLU A 75 50.18 -6.62 38.78
CA GLU A 75 50.80 -6.96 40.08
C GLU A 75 51.42 -5.75 40.80
N ASN A 76 51.68 -4.66 40.08
CA ASN A 76 52.26 -3.41 40.58
C ASN A 76 51.20 -2.32 40.80
N GLN A 77 49.91 -2.67 40.83
CA GLN A 77 48.79 -1.75 41.03
C GLN A 77 48.60 -0.70 39.93
N ASN A 78 49.17 -0.93 38.74
CA ASN A 78 48.92 -0.05 37.60
C ASN A 78 47.72 -0.55 36.81
N GLN A 79 46.90 0.39 36.35
CA GLN A 79 45.73 0.10 35.54
C GLN A 79 46.10 0.13 34.05
N HIS A 80 45.72 -0.92 33.32
CA HIS A 80 45.90 -1.04 31.88
C HIS A 80 44.60 -1.37 31.19
N PHE A 81 44.43 -0.86 29.96
CA PHE A 81 43.30 -1.20 29.10
C PHE A 81 43.65 -2.39 28.21
N THR A 82 42.80 -3.41 28.20
CA THR A 82 42.89 -4.55 27.28
C THR A 82 41.70 -4.50 26.32
N ILE A 83 41.98 -4.55 25.02
CA ILE A 83 40.99 -4.50 23.94
C ILE A 83 40.99 -5.85 23.23
N GLU A 84 39.83 -6.50 23.19
CA GLU A 84 39.64 -7.79 22.52
C GLU A 84 38.50 -7.71 21.50
N GLU A 85 38.74 -8.24 20.30
CA GLU A 85 37.74 -8.36 19.24
C GLU A 85 37.14 -9.78 19.30
N SER A 86 35.83 -9.89 19.53
CA SER A 86 35.13 -11.17 19.63
C SER A 86 33.82 -11.14 18.84
N THR A 87 33.37 -12.30 18.38
CA THR A 87 32.06 -12.49 17.75
C THR A 87 30.99 -12.94 18.75
N PHE A 88 31.36 -13.14 20.01
CA PHE A 88 30.47 -13.68 21.05
C PHE A 88 30.68 -12.98 22.40
N LEU A 89 29.57 -12.64 23.04
CA LEU A 89 29.53 -12.11 24.40
C LEU A 89 28.33 -12.74 25.10
N GLU A 90 28.59 -13.54 26.14
CA GLU A 90 27.53 -14.13 26.97
C GLU A 90 26.87 -13.03 27.80
N THR A 91 25.83 -12.41 27.24
CA THR A 91 24.84 -11.54 27.92
C THR A 91 25.40 -10.46 28.87
N TRP A 92 25.27 -9.20 28.44
CA TRP A 92 25.44 -8.02 29.29
C TRP A 92 24.32 -7.90 30.35
N GLU A 93 24.37 -8.68 31.43
CA GLU A 93 23.73 -8.21 32.66
C GLU A 93 24.69 -7.27 33.38
N SER A 94 24.27 -6.01 33.53
CA SER A 94 25.10 -5.02 34.19
C SER A 94 25.31 -5.43 35.67
N PRO A 95 26.54 -5.39 36.21
CA PRO A 95 26.80 -5.63 37.64
C PRO A 95 26.07 -4.64 38.57
N THR A 96 25.48 -3.58 38.01
CA THR A 96 24.76 -2.51 38.71
C THR A 96 23.47 -2.95 39.40
N ALA A 97 22.96 -4.15 39.13
CA ALA A 97 21.76 -4.67 39.82
C ALA A 97 21.98 -4.85 41.33
N SER A 98 23.22 -5.12 41.77
CA SER A 98 23.56 -5.24 43.20
C SER A 98 23.76 -3.90 43.92
N LEU A 99 24.01 -2.80 43.21
CA LEU A 99 24.26 -1.49 43.84
C LEU A 99 22.98 -0.70 44.16
N LEU A 100 21.82 -1.12 43.63
CA LEU A 100 20.54 -0.46 43.79
C LEU A 100 19.59 -1.16 44.77
N THR A 101 20.06 -2.20 45.48
CA THR A 101 19.23 -3.05 46.36
C THR A 101 19.60 -2.99 47.85
N GLU A 102 20.46 -2.08 48.27
CA GLU A 102 20.64 -1.74 49.70
C GLU A 102 19.79 -0.51 50.04
N TYR A 103 18.65 -0.73 50.71
CA TYR A 103 17.85 0.29 51.41
C TYR A 103 18.21 0.33 52.89
#